data_AF-A0A934YPJ7-F1
#
_entry.id   AF-A0A934YPJ7-F1
#
_cell.length_a   1.000
_cell.length_b   1.000
_cell.length_c   1.000
_cell.angle_alpha   90.00
_cell.angle_beta   90.00
_cell.angle_gamma   90.00
#
_symmetry.space_group_name_H-M   'P 1'
#
loop_
_entity.id
_entity.type
_entity.pdbx_description
1 polymer ?
#
loop_
_entity_poly.entity_id
_entity_poly.type
_entity_poly.pdbx_seq_one_letter_code
_entity_poly.pdbx_strand_id
1 'polypeptide(L)'
;MGDLVQGKYRVGRELERDELGATFQGFHEGLDAHVRLYFLLPEHADSQAAQARLFERVRGWASTRDPNHRVVDAGTMEDGRPFVVFVEEGAGRAPVETVRTPVGPLPVMGTLVQGKYRVGRELERDELGVMFEASQEHLNIPLRLYFLLPEHADSPVVQAQLWEMVRGWASTGDPNHRVADAGTMEDGRLFVVLGA
;
A
#
# COMPACT_ATOMS: atom_id res chain seq x y z
N MET A 1 -1.62 -21.66 3.25
CA MET A 1 -1.90 -21.04 4.58
C MET A 1 -1.05 -19.78 4.67
N GLY A 2 -1.71 -18.64 4.75
CA GLY A 2 -1.11 -17.30 4.67
C GLY A 2 -1.48 -16.58 3.38
N ASP A 3 -2.78 -16.39 3.11
CA ASP A 3 -3.21 -15.65 1.93
C ASP A 3 -2.70 -14.20 2.02
N LEU A 4 -2.10 -13.73 0.93
CA LEU A 4 -1.60 -12.36 0.84
C LEU A 4 -2.70 -11.45 0.32
N VAL A 5 -3.12 -10.48 1.13
CA VAL A 5 -4.01 -9.41 0.67
C VAL A 5 -3.21 -8.50 -0.26
N GLN A 6 -3.72 -8.33 -1.48
CA GLN A 6 -3.05 -7.62 -2.59
C GLN A 6 -1.61 -8.06 -2.83
N GLY A 7 -1.29 -9.34 -2.59
CA GLY A 7 0.04 -9.89 -2.83
C GLY A 7 1.16 -9.34 -1.94
N LYS A 8 0.84 -8.60 -0.87
CA LYS A 8 1.86 -7.91 -0.04
C LYS A 8 1.60 -7.86 1.46
N TYR A 9 0.35 -8.05 1.90
CA TYR A 9 0.02 -8.09 3.32
C TYR A 9 -0.32 -9.50 3.75
N ARG A 10 0.51 -10.07 4.61
CA ARG A 10 0.21 -11.34 5.27
C ARG A 10 -0.72 -11.10 6.45
N VAL A 11 -1.87 -11.76 6.44
CA VAL A 11 -2.85 -11.68 7.53
C VAL A 11 -2.44 -12.64 8.66
N GLY A 12 -2.41 -12.14 9.88
CA GLY A 12 -2.16 -12.87 11.11
C GLY A 12 -3.45 -13.13 11.90
N ARG A 13 -3.33 -13.13 13.24
CA ARG A 13 -4.48 -13.38 14.13
C ARG A 13 -5.43 -12.17 14.21
N GLU A 14 -6.71 -12.42 14.46
CA GLU A 14 -7.67 -11.37 14.83
C GLU A 14 -7.25 -10.71 16.15
N LEU A 15 -7.32 -9.39 16.20
CA LEU A 15 -7.02 -8.58 17.37
C LEU A 15 -8.31 -8.05 18.01
N GLU A 16 -9.23 -7.56 17.18
CA GLU A 16 -10.47 -6.91 17.61
C GLU A 16 -11.56 -7.09 16.56
N ARG A 17 -12.82 -7.05 16.99
CA ARG A 17 -14.01 -7.11 16.13
C ARG A 17 -15.08 -6.17 16.65
N ASP A 18 -15.68 -5.42 15.74
CA ASP A 18 -16.83 -4.55 15.99
C ASP A 18 -18.03 -4.93 15.09
N GLU A 19 -19.10 -4.13 15.16
CA GLU A 19 -20.31 -4.36 14.36
C GLU A 19 -20.08 -4.26 12.84
N LEU A 20 -19.05 -3.55 12.40
CA LEU A 20 -18.80 -3.27 10.99
C LEU A 20 -17.71 -4.17 10.39
N GLY A 21 -16.76 -4.62 11.19
CA GLY A 21 -15.55 -5.27 10.71
C GLY A 21 -14.70 -5.88 11.81
N ALA A 22 -13.55 -6.41 11.40
CA ALA A 22 -12.57 -6.99 12.30
C ALA A 22 -11.16 -6.54 11.93
N THR A 23 -10.37 -6.24 12.96
CA THR A 23 -8.96 -5.87 12.89
C THR A 23 -8.10 -7.11 13.13
N PHE A 24 -7.14 -7.33 12.26
CA PHE A 24 -6.16 -8.41 12.34
C PHE A 24 -4.76 -7.84 12.47
N GLN A 25 -3.90 -8.60 13.13
CA GLN A 25 -2.46 -8.41 13.00
C GLN A 25 -2.09 -8.68 11.53
N GLY A 26 -1.26 -7.83 10.95
CA GLY A 26 -0.78 -7.98 9.60
C GLY A 26 0.72 -7.75 9.51
N PHE A 27 1.29 -8.17 8.40
CA PHE A 27 2.69 -7.95 8.10
C PHE A 27 2.84 -7.55 6.63
N HIS A 28 3.45 -6.39 6.38
CA HIS A 28 3.78 -5.93 5.04
C HIS A 28 5.11 -6.55 4.61
N GLU A 29 5.08 -7.46 3.63
CA GLU A 29 6.26 -8.26 3.27
C GLU A 29 7.36 -7.46 2.58
N GLY A 30 7.00 -6.55 1.67
CA GLY A 30 7.98 -5.67 1.01
C GLY A 30 8.67 -4.69 1.98
N LEU A 31 7.86 -4.03 2.81
CA LEU A 31 8.33 -3.02 3.78
C LEU A 31 8.91 -3.60 5.07
N ASP A 32 8.77 -4.90 5.30
CA ASP A 32 9.28 -5.58 6.50
C ASP A 32 8.73 -4.94 7.80
N ALA A 33 7.41 -4.68 7.79
CA ALA A 33 6.74 -3.87 8.79
C ALA A 33 5.43 -4.50 9.28
N HIS A 34 5.20 -4.44 10.60
CA HIS A 34 3.93 -4.83 11.19
C HIS A 34 2.85 -3.77 10.97
N VAL A 35 1.67 -4.25 10.62
CA VAL A 35 0.50 -3.41 10.33
C VAL A 35 -0.73 -4.00 11.01
N ARG A 36 -1.78 -3.20 11.13
CA ARG A 36 -3.13 -3.69 11.44
C ARG A 36 -3.97 -3.64 10.18
N LEU A 37 -4.69 -4.73 9.92
CA LEU A 37 -5.57 -4.89 8.76
C LEU A 37 -7.01 -4.93 9.24
N TYR A 38 -7.81 -3.91 8.90
CA TYR A 38 -9.24 -3.90 9.17
C TYR A 38 -9.99 -4.36 7.93
N PHE A 39 -10.84 -5.37 8.08
CA PHE A 39 -11.70 -5.89 7.01
C PHE A 39 -13.17 -5.68 7.37
N LEU A 40 -13.97 -5.34 6.37
CA LEU A 40 -15.43 -5.37 6.47
C LEU A 40 -15.92 -6.83 6.65
N LEU A 41 -16.91 -7.05 7.52
CA LEU A 41 -17.50 -8.37 7.70
C LEU A 41 -18.14 -8.88 6.40
N PRO A 42 -18.12 -10.20 6.11
CA PRO A 42 -18.69 -10.75 4.89
C PRO A 42 -20.16 -10.37 4.65
N GLU A 43 -20.95 -10.30 5.71
CA GLU A 43 -22.37 -9.89 5.70
C GLU A 43 -22.60 -8.43 5.27
N HIS A 44 -21.53 -7.63 5.20
CA HIS A 44 -21.56 -6.24 4.79
C HIS A 44 -20.78 -5.98 3.49
N ALA A 45 -20.26 -7.02 2.85
CA ALA A 45 -19.45 -6.93 1.63
C ALA A 45 -20.16 -6.14 0.51
N ASP A 46 -21.45 -6.44 0.26
CA ASP A 46 -22.24 -5.82 -0.81
C ASP A 46 -22.99 -4.55 -0.37
N SER A 47 -22.87 -4.16 0.90
CA SER A 47 -23.61 -3.01 1.44
C SER A 47 -22.86 -1.72 1.16
N GLN A 48 -23.28 -0.98 0.14
CA GLN A 48 -22.73 0.35 -0.16
C GLN A 48 -22.79 1.30 1.04
N ALA A 49 -23.82 1.18 1.89
CA ALA A 49 -23.93 1.97 3.12
C ALA A 49 -22.85 1.59 4.15
N ALA A 50 -22.55 0.29 4.30
CA ALA A 50 -21.47 -0.17 5.19
C ALA A 50 -20.09 0.23 4.66
N GLN A 51 -19.85 0.11 3.35
CA GLN A 51 -18.64 0.58 2.69
C GLN A 51 -18.44 2.10 2.88
N ALA A 52 -19.49 2.89 2.66
CA ALA A 52 -19.44 4.35 2.86
C ALA A 52 -19.11 4.71 4.31
N ARG A 53 -19.75 4.06 5.30
CA ARG A 53 -19.47 4.26 6.72
C ARG A 53 -18.02 3.91 7.08
N LEU A 54 -17.48 2.84 6.50
CA LEU A 54 -16.07 2.50 6.69
C LEU A 54 -15.18 3.63 6.16
N PHE A 55 -15.35 4.06 4.91
CA PHE A 55 -14.51 5.12 4.34
C PHE A 55 -14.64 6.46 5.06
N GLU A 56 -15.83 6.83 5.56
CA GLU A 56 -16.00 8.01 6.42
C GLU A 56 -15.20 7.90 7.71
N ARG A 57 -15.25 6.74 8.38
CA ARG A 57 -14.49 6.47 9.60
C ARG A 57 -12.98 6.53 9.33
N VAL A 58 -12.53 5.96 8.22
CA VAL A 58 -11.13 5.97 7.77
C VAL A 58 -10.64 7.38 7.43
N ARG A 59 -11.45 8.21 6.79
CA ARG A 59 -11.12 9.63 6.57
C ARG A 59 -11.00 10.38 7.89
N GLY A 60 -11.86 10.06 8.85
CA GLY A 60 -11.74 10.54 10.23
C GLY A 60 -10.38 10.18 10.83
N TRP A 61 -10.00 8.90 10.77
CA TRP A 61 -8.72 8.40 11.28
C TRP A 61 -7.51 8.99 10.55
N ALA A 62 -7.55 9.08 9.22
CA ALA A 62 -6.49 9.69 8.41
C ALA A 62 -6.28 11.18 8.73
N SER A 63 -7.32 11.86 9.24
CA SER A 63 -7.24 13.25 9.68
C SER A 63 -6.71 13.42 11.11
N THR A 64 -6.58 12.32 11.87
CA THR A 64 -6.01 12.36 13.23
C THR A 64 -4.48 12.38 13.19
N ARG A 65 -3.88 13.11 14.13
CA ARG A 65 -2.41 13.12 14.33
C ARG A 65 -1.94 11.99 15.25
N ASP A 66 -2.82 11.07 15.64
CA ASP A 66 -2.47 9.94 16.48
C ASP A 66 -1.64 8.94 15.65
N PRO A 67 -0.36 8.70 16.02
CA PRO A 67 0.50 7.76 15.30
C PRO A 67 -0.11 6.34 15.19
N ASN A 68 -0.93 5.94 16.17
CA ASN A 68 -1.55 4.60 16.25
C ASN A 68 -2.72 4.40 15.28
N HIS A 69 -3.26 5.48 14.72
CA HIS A 69 -4.42 5.46 13.84
C HIS A 69 -4.09 5.97 12.43
N ARG A 70 -2.79 6.09 12.11
CA ARG A 70 -2.37 6.52 10.79
C ARG A 70 -2.69 5.43 9.78
N VAL A 71 -3.68 5.72 8.94
CA VAL A 71 -3.98 4.97 7.73
C VAL A 71 -2.78 5.07 6.79
N VAL A 72 -2.24 3.92 6.40
CA VAL A 72 -1.14 3.83 5.42
C VAL A 72 -1.62 3.32 4.08
N ASP A 73 -2.68 2.52 4.07
CA ASP A 73 -3.26 1.99 2.84
C ASP A 73 -4.76 1.70 3.03
N ALA A 74 -5.50 1.70 1.92
CA ALA A 74 -6.90 1.30 1.86
C ALA A 74 -7.22 0.89 0.43
N GLY A 75 -8.01 -0.18 0.27
CA GLY A 75 -8.40 -0.69 -1.03
C GLY A 75 -9.52 -1.70 -0.93
N THR A 76 -9.70 -2.48 -1.99
CA THR A 76 -10.69 -3.54 -2.09
C THR A 76 -9.99 -4.86 -2.35
N MET A 77 -10.42 -5.91 -1.65
CA MET A 77 -9.95 -7.28 -1.85
C MET A 77 -10.51 -7.87 -3.14
N GLU A 78 -9.95 -8.99 -3.59
CA GLU A 78 -10.42 -9.70 -4.80
C GLU A 78 -11.89 -10.13 -4.71
N ASP A 79 -12.39 -10.36 -3.49
CA ASP A 79 -13.78 -10.71 -3.22
C ASP A 79 -14.72 -9.50 -3.08
N GLY A 80 -14.23 -8.29 -3.38
CA GLY A 80 -15.02 -7.06 -3.37
C GLY A 80 -15.13 -6.37 -2.00
N ARG A 81 -14.59 -6.96 -0.93
CA ARG A 81 -14.64 -6.35 0.41
C ARG A 81 -13.56 -5.29 0.56
N PRO A 82 -13.88 -4.08 1.07
CA PRO A 82 -12.86 -3.10 1.35
C PRO A 82 -12.01 -3.51 2.56
N PHE A 83 -10.75 -3.11 2.54
CA PHE A 83 -9.82 -3.25 3.64
C PHE A 83 -9.08 -1.95 3.89
N VAL A 84 -8.58 -1.79 5.11
CA VAL A 84 -7.81 -0.63 5.55
C VAL A 84 -6.60 -1.09 6.33
N VAL A 85 -5.47 -0.42 6.14
CA VAL A 85 -4.19 -0.74 6.77
C VAL A 85 -3.73 0.43 7.63
N PHE A 86 -3.30 0.13 8.85
CA PHE A 86 -2.78 1.09 9.82
C PHE A 86 -1.40 0.66 10.31
N VAL A 87 -0.57 1.63 10.70
CA VAL A 87 0.72 1.34 11.35
C VAL A 87 0.48 0.71 12.73
N GLU A 88 1.23 -0.34 13.06
CA GLU A 88 1.38 -0.82 14.42
C GLU A 88 2.73 -0.36 14.99
N GLU A 89 2.73 0.40 16.08
CA GLU A 89 3.99 0.81 16.72
C GLU A 89 4.64 -0.39 17.42
N GLY A 90 5.91 -0.71 17.07
CA GLY A 90 6.78 -1.54 17.90
C GLY A 90 7.07 -2.98 17.47
N ALA A 91 6.96 -3.39 16.21
CA ALA A 91 7.27 -4.76 15.82
C ALA A 91 8.23 -4.89 14.62
N GLY A 92 9.24 -5.73 14.79
CA GLY A 92 10.42 -5.89 13.95
C GLY A 92 10.29 -6.86 12.77
N ARG A 93 11.44 -7.15 12.16
CA ARG A 93 11.60 -7.77 10.83
C ARG A 93 11.20 -9.25 10.70
N ALA A 94 10.70 -9.64 9.53
CA ALA A 94 10.70 -11.01 8.99
C ALA A 94 10.77 -11.02 7.44
N PRO A 95 11.52 -11.94 6.79
CA PRO A 95 11.79 -11.87 5.35
C PRO A 95 10.77 -12.65 4.51
N VAL A 96 10.43 -12.18 3.29
CA VAL A 96 9.65 -12.95 2.30
C VAL A 96 9.97 -12.54 0.84
N GLU A 97 9.80 -13.51 -0.08
CA GLU A 97 10.19 -13.57 -1.49
C GLU A 97 8.94 -13.55 -2.41
N THR A 98 9.02 -12.92 -3.60
CA THR A 98 7.87 -12.72 -4.51
C THR A 98 8.11 -13.33 -5.92
N VAL A 99 7.07 -13.95 -6.49
CA VAL A 99 7.03 -14.60 -7.83
C VAL A 99 6.69 -13.57 -8.93
N ARG A 100 7.21 -13.76 -10.16
CA ARG A 100 7.27 -12.76 -11.25
C ARG A 100 6.39 -13.07 -12.47
N THR A 101 5.94 -12.01 -13.14
CA THR A 101 5.33 -11.94 -14.50
C THR A 101 6.03 -10.83 -15.31
N PRO A 102 5.90 -10.80 -16.66
CA PRO A 102 6.68 -9.89 -17.52
C PRO A 102 6.17 -8.44 -17.53
N VAL A 103 7.11 -7.50 -17.69
CA VAL A 103 6.98 -6.05 -17.47
C VAL A 103 6.30 -5.32 -18.65
N GLY A 104 5.25 -4.54 -18.36
CA GLY A 104 4.49 -3.73 -19.33
C GLY A 104 5.05 -2.31 -19.47
N PRO A 105 4.42 -1.38 -20.21
CA PRO A 105 4.88 0.02 -20.28
C PRO A 105 4.68 0.78 -18.96
N LEU A 106 5.29 1.97 -18.82
CA LEU A 106 5.02 2.86 -17.67
C LEU A 106 3.54 3.28 -17.64
N PRO A 107 2.92 3.43 -16.45
CA PRO A 107 1.57 3.94 -16.34
C PRO A 107 1.46 5.35 -16.92
N VAL A 108 0.38 5.62 -17.66
CA VAL A 108 0.08 6.96 -18.18
C VAL A 108 -0.83 7.73 -17.22
N MET A 109 -0.90 9.05 -17.34
CA MET A 109 -1.79 9.88 -16.55
C MET A 109 -3.25 9.37 -16.61
N GLY A 110 -3.90 9.32 -15.45
CA GLY A 110 -5.25 8.80 -15.26
C GLY A 110 -5.33 7.30 -14.96
N THR A 111 -4.24 6.55 -15.17
CA THR A 111 -4.16 5.11 -14.86
C THR A 111 -4.40 4.86 -13.37
N LEU A 112 -5.21 3.84 -13.05
CA LEU A 112 -5.45 3.41 -11.69
C LEU A 112 -4.55 2.21 -11.37
N VAL A 113 -3.54 2.43 -10.52
CA VAL A 113 -2.58 1.41 -10.10
C VAL A 113 -3.12 0.69 -8.87
N GLN A 114 -3.10 -0.64 -8.90
CA GLN A 114 -3.63 -1.50 -7.83
C GLN A 114 -5.10 -1.18 -7.47
N GLY A 115 -5.87 -0.66 -8.43
CA GLY A 115 -7.27 -0.26 -8.21
C GLY A 115 -7.48 0.90 -7.23
N LYS A 116 -6.43 1.60 -6.79
CA LYS A 116 -6.53 2.59 -5.70
C LYS A 116 -5.66 3.83 -5.83
N TYR A 117 -4.62 3.83 -6.68
CA TYR A 117 -3.78 5.01 -6.88
C TYR A 117 -3.94 5.56 -8.28
N ARG A 118 -4.46 6.78 -8.39
CA ARG A 118 -4.64 7.44 -9.67
C ARG A 118 -3.37 8.21 -10.02
N VAL A 119 -2.72 7.81 -11.12
CA VAL A 119 -1.51 8.45 -11.64
C VAL A 119 -1.86 9.82 -12.20
N GLY A 120 -1.14 10.84 -11.78
CA GLY A 120 -1.19 12.22 -12.25
C GLY A 120 -0.08 12.52 -13.25
N ARG A 121 0.49 13.72 -13.16
CA ARG A 121 1.60 14.15 -14.04
C ARG A 121 2.94 13.60 -13.57
N GLU A 122 3.87 13.40 -14.52
CA GLU A 122 5.28 13.13 -14.21
C GLU A 122 5.87 14.35 -13.49
N LEU A 123 6.50 14.11 -12.34
CA LEU A 123 7.18 15.11 -11.52
C LEU A 123 8.68 15.11 -11.83
N GLU A 124 9.27 13.93 -11.83
CA GLU A 124 10.71 13.74 -11.88
C GLU A 124 11.04 12.39 -12.51
N ARG A 125 12.19 12.30 -13.17
CA ARG A 125 12.73 11.07 -13.72
C ARG A 125 14.22 11.03 -13.42
N ASP A 126 14.66 9.92 -12.87
CA ASP A 126 16.06 9.63 -12.59
C ASP A 126 16.52 8.38 -13.38
N GLU A 127 17.72 7.90 -13.08
CA GLU A 127 18.29 6.71 -13.72
C GLU A 127 17.56 5.42 -13.36
N LEU A 128 16.87 5.37 -12.22
CA LEU A 128 16.22 4.16 -11.70
C LEU A 128 14.73 4.12 -12.05
N GLY A 129 14.08 5.27 -12.15
CA GLY A 129 12.63 5.36 -12.14
C GLY A 129 12.05 6.72 -12.48
N VAL A 130 10.72 6.76 -12.40
CA VAL A 130 9.92 7.96 -12.68
C VAL A 130 8.97 8.20 -11.53
N MET A 131 8.97 9.42 -11.02
CA MET A 131 8.06 9.92 -10.01
C MET A 131 6.87 10.63 -10.66
N PHE A 132 5.66 10.33 -10.20
CA PHE A 132 4.43 10.98 -10.60
C PHE A 132 3.74 11.60 -9.39
N GLU A 133 3.06 12.72 -9.62
CA GLU A 133 1.94 13.13 -8.78
C GLU A 133 0.88 12.03 -8.84
N ALA A 134 0.18 11.79 -7.75
CA ALA A 134 -0.93 10.86 -7.73
C ALA A 134 -1.87 11.14 -6.56
N SER A 135 -3.03 10.50 -6.58
CA SER A 135 -3.98 10.54 -5.48
C SER A 135 -4.45 9.15 -5.11
N GLN A 136 -4.71 8.94 -3.83
CA GLN A 136 -5.41 7.74 -3.38
C GLN A 136 -6.90 7.92 -3.67
N GLU A 137 -7.47 7.05 -4.50
CA GLU A 137 -8.80 7.21 -5.12
C GLU A 137 -9.94 7.33 -4.10
N HIS A 138 -9.89 6.55 -3.01
CA HIS A 138 -10.98 6.46 -2.04
C HIS A 138 -10.93 7.57 -0.98
N LEU A 139 -9.73 8.06 -0.67
CA LEU A 139 -9.45 9.04 0.37
C LEU A 139 -9.17 10.44 -0.18
N ASN A 140 -8.92 10.54 -1.49
CA ASN A 140 -8.51 11.76 -2.19
C ASN A 140 -7.29 12.44 -1.54
N ILE A 141 -6.36 11.62 -1.03
CA ILE A 141 -5.13 12.10 -0.41
C ILE A 141 -4.07 12.26 -1.51
N PRO A 142 -3.43 13.44 -1.64
CA PRO A 142 -2.33 13.63 -2.57
C PRO A 142 -1.11 12.84 -2.09
N LEU A 143 -0.46 12.18 -3.05
CA LEU A 143 0.71 11.34 -2.85
C LEU A 143 1.61 11.40 -4.08
N ARG A 144 2.78 10.79 -3.97
CA ARG A 144 3.72 10.63 -5.08
C ARG A 144 3.92 9.14 -5.36
N LEU A 145 3.90 8.75 -6.62
CA LEU A 145 4.15 7.38 -7.06
C LEU A 145 5.47 7.30 -7.81
N TYR A 146 6.40 6.50 -7.29
CA TYR A 146 7.63 6.17 -7.97
C TYR A 146 7.51 4.81 -8.65
N PHE A 147 7.86 4.73 -9.92
CA PHE A 147 7.91 3.49 -10.70
C PHE A 147 9.32 3.21 -11.16
N LEU A 148 9.79 1.99 -10.92
CA LEU A 148 11.06 1.53 -11.48
C LEU A 148 10.97 1.47 -13.01
N LEU A 149 12.01 1.90 -13.74
CA LEU A 149 12.00 1.86 -15.21
C LEU A 149 11.86 0.42 -15.72
N PRO A 150 11.18 0.20 -16.87
CA PRO A 150 10.99 -1.14 -17.44
C PRO A 150 12.30 -1.89 -17.65
N GLU A 151 13.37 -1.20 -18.06
CA GLU A 151 14.71 -1.77 -18.27
C GLU A 151 15.38 -2.31 -16.99
N HIS A 152 14.93 -1.84 -15.82
CA HIS A 152 15.43 -2.28 -14.53
C HIS A 152 14.49 -3.25 -13.82
N ALA A 153 13.27 -3.41 -14.32
CA ALA A 153 12.25 -4.21 -13.69
C ALA A 153 12.58 -5.71 -13.67
N ASP A 154 13.46 -6.21 -14.54
CA ASP A 154 13.93 -7.60 -14.44
C ASP A 154 15.19 -7.77 -13.59
N SER A 155 15.93 -6.70 -13.30
CA SER A 155 17.21 -6.76 -12.59
C SER A 155 17.00 -7.01 -11.09
N PRO A 156 17.32 -8.21 -10.56
CA PRO A 156 17.13 -8.50 -9.14
C PRO A 156 18.03 -7.63 -8.25
N VAL A 157 19.19 -7.23 -8.76
CA VAL A 157 20.13 -6.34 -8.06
C VAL A 157 19.54 -4.95 -7.89
N VAL A 158 18.97 -4.39 -8.95
CA VAL A 158 18.36 -3.04 -8.88
C VAL A 158 17.10 -3.06 -8.02
N GLN A 159 16.26 -4.10 -8.15
CA GLN A 159 15.10 -4.26 -7.28
C GLN A 159 15.50 -4.36 -5.80
N ALA A 160 16.54 -5.15 -5.47
CA ALA A 160 17.01 -5.30 -4.10
C ALA A 160 17.55 -3.98 -3.53
N GLN A 161 18.34 -3.24 -4.32
CA GLN A 161 18.85 -1.92 -3.93
C GLN A 161 17.70 -0.93 -3.67
N LEU A 162 16.70 -0.90 -4.54
CA LEU A 162 15.53 -0.05 -4.36
C LEU A 162 14.74 -0.45 -3.09
N TRP A 163 14.55 -1.74 -2.83
CA TRP A 163 13.93 -2.20 -1.59
C TRP A 163 14.71 -1.78 -0.33
N GLU A 164 16.04 -1.84 -0.36
CA GLU A 164 16.86 -1.38 0.75
C GLU A 164 16.72 0.13 0.98
N MET A 165 16.70 0.93 -0.10
CA MET A 165 16.46 2.38 -0.02
C MET A 165 15.09 2.69 0.55
N VAL A 166 14.04 2.03 0.06
CA VAL A 166 12.65 2.22 0.50
C VAL A 166 12.48 1.85 1.97
N ARG A 167 13.08 0.73 2.42
CA ARG A 167 13.11 0.36 3.84
C ARG A 167 13.84 1.40 4.68
N GLY A 168 14.95 1.92 4.17
CA GLY A 168 15.66 3.05 4.77
C GLY A 168 14.74 4.25 4.99
N TRP A 169 14.04 4.69 3.95
CA TRP A 169 13.09 5.80 4.00
C TRP A 169 11.91 5.57 4.94
N ALA A 170 11.36 4.34 4.98
CA ALA A 170 10.31 3.98 5.92
C ALA A 170 10.77 4.10 7.38
N SER A 171 12.07 3.88 7.64
CA SER A 171 12.65 3.90 8.99
C SER A 171 13.16 5.27 9.45
N THR A 172 13.47 6.20 8.53
CA THR A 172 14.12 7.49 8.88
C THR A 172 13.16 8.52 9.48
N GLY A 173 11.85 8.33 9.38
CA GLY A 173 10.85 9.27 9.91
C GLY A 173 10.83 10.63 9.22
N ASP A 174 11.58 10.79 8.12
CA ASP A 174 11.64 12.03 7.34
C ASP A 174 10.28 12.29 6.68
N PRO A 175 9.62 13.43 6.95
CA PRO A 175 8.33 13.76 6.37
C PRO A 175 8.35 13.80 4.84
N ASN A 176 9.48 14.15 4.21
CA ASN A 176 9.61 14.23 2.75
C ASN A 176 9.80 12.86 2.07
N HIS A 177 10.20 11.83 2.83
CA HIS A 177 10.46 10.48 2.35
C HIS A 177 9.53 9.44 3.00
N ARG A 178 8.37 9.89 3.46
CA ARG A 178 7.45 9.02 4.17
C ARG A 178 6.79 8.02 3.24
N VAL A 179 7.30 6.80 3.25
CA VAL A 179 6.73 5.66 2.51
C VAL A 179 5.36 5.32 3.11
N ALA A 180 4.32 5.45 2.29
CA ALA A 180 2.95 5.08 2.64
C ALA A 180 2.67 3.63 2.27
N ASP A 181 3.17 3.19 1.12
CA ASP A 181 2.96 1.85 0.56
C ASP A 181 4.09 1.54 -0.43
N ALA A 182 4.37 0.27 -0.69
CA ALA A 182 5.28 -0.16 -1.75
C ALA A 182 4.91 -1.58 -2.18
N GLY A 183 5.20 -1.92 -3.43
CA GLY A 183 4.90 -3.26 -3.91
C GLY A 183 5.39 -3.50 -5.32
N THR A 184 4.91 -4.60 -5.86
CA THR A 184 5.17 -5.02 -7.24
C THR A 184 3.87 -4.95 -8.02
N MET A 185 3.91 -4.37 -9.21
CA MET A 185 2.80 -4.41 -10.15
C MET A 185 2.63 -5.84 -10.70
N GLU A 186 1.49 -6.11 -11.36
CA GLU A 186 1.25 -7.41 -12.03
C GLU A 186 2.36 -7.77 -13.03
N ASP A 187 3.03 -6.77 -13.57
CA ASP A 187 4.08 -6.90 -14.56
C ASP A 187 5.48 -7.09 -13.94
N GLY A 188 5.59 -7.24 -12.61
CA GLY A 188 6.88 -7.43 -11.94
C GLY A 188 7.65 -6.14 -11.61
N ARG A 189 7.17 -4.96 -12.05
CA ARG A 189 7.79 -3.67 -11.73
C ARG A 189 7.53 -3.27 -10.29
N LEU A 190 8.58 -2.77 -9.63
CA LEU A 190 8.46 -2.15 -8.31
C LEU A 190 7.82 -0.77 -8.40
N PHE A 191 6.86 -0.49 -7.53
CA PHE A 191 6.36 0.86 -7.28
C PHE A 191 6.47 1.23 -5.80
N VAL A 192 6.64 2.51 -5.52
CA VAL A 192 6.70 3.09 -4.17
C VAL A 192 5.71 4.24 -4.07
N VAL A 193 4.98 4.30 -2.98
CA VAL A 193 4.03 5.36 -2.66
C VAL A 193 4.60 6.22 -1.55
N LEU A 194 4.76 7.51 -1.81
CA LEU A 194 5.30 8.47 -0.86
C LEU A 194 4.21 9.48 -0.48
N GLY A 195 4.14 9.87 0.79
CA GLY A 195 3.32 10.99 1.23
C GLY A 195 3.74 12.29 0.53
N ALA A 196 2.78 13.15 0.20
CA ALA A 196 3.04 14.52 -0.24
C ALA A 196 3.47 15.41 0.93
#